data_AF-A0A0T0M556-F1
#
_entry.id   AF-A0A0T0M556-F1
#
_cell.length_a   1.000
_cell.length_b   1.000
_cell.length_c   1.000
_cell.angle_alpha   90.00
_cell.angle_beta   90.00
_cell.angle_gamma   90.00
#
_symmetry.space_group_name_H-M   'P 1'
#
loop_
_entity.id
_entity.type
_entity.pdbx_description
1 polymer ?
#
loop_
_entity_poly.entity_id
_entity_poly.type
_entity_poly.pdbx_seq_one_letter_code
_entity_poly.pdbx_strand_id
1 'polypeptide(L)'
;MQKKTIKNTDLSVAPINFGGNVFGWTLNEKESFDILDQFTDAGFNFIDTADTYSWWVNGKGGQSEEIIGKWMKERNNRNDLVIATKVGSETKEHGFDISKRHILKSVDESLQRLQTDHIDLYYTHFDDNKTPVEETLEAYDEVIKAGKVRYIAASNVSPERLKESFEAAEKNGLPKYVALQPHYNLVEREKFESEYEQLVKDFDLSVFTYWSLAAGFLTGKYRSEEDFAKTTRGEGVRKYFDDKGKAVLKALDEVSAKHNSSPATVSLAWLLANPLITAPIVSATSKNQLETLFAAPKLNLDSEDLQILDEASK
;
A
#
# COMPACT_ATOMS: atom_id res chain seq x y z
N MET A 1 -15.64 13.80 -2.94
CA MET A 1 -14.27 13.52 -2.47
C MET A 1 -13.31 13.90 -3.59
N GLN A 2 -12.24 14.65 -3.30
CA GLN A 2 -11.25 15.02 -4.31
C GLN A 2 -10.33 13.84 -4.57
N LYS A 3 -10.34 13.32 -5.81
CA LYS A 3 -9.39 12.29 -6.24
C LYS A 3 -8.04 12.94 -6.59
N LYS A 4 -6.95 12.16 -6.45
CA LYS A 4 -5.60 12.53 -6.88
C LYS A 4 -5.24 11.74 -8.12
N THR A 5 -4.57 12.38 -9.08
CA THR A 5 -4.02 11.69 -10.24
C THR A 5 -2.70 11.05 -9.86
N ILE A 6 -2.50 9.78 -10.22
CA ILE A 6 -1.18 9.14 -10.12
C ILE A 6 -0.29 9.81 -11.16
N LYS A 7 0.80 10.43 -10.70
CA LYS A 7 1.73 11.18 -11.53
C LYS A 7 2.16 10.38 -12.75
N ASN A 8 2.29 11.06 -13.90
CA ASN A 8 2.69 10.46 -15.17
C ASN A 8 1.73 9.38 -15.72
N THR A 9 0.46 9.42 -15.29
CA THR A 9 -0.60 8.51 -15.75
C THR A 9 -1.93 9.25 -15.95
N ASP A 10 -2.93 8.54 -16.47
CA ASP A 10 -4.34 8.95 -16.50
C ASP A 10 -5.17 8.39 -15.32
N LEU A 11 -4.54 7.68 -14.37
CA LEU A 11 -5.23 7.04 -13.24
C LEU A 11 -5.62 8.06 -12.17
N SER A 12 -6.90 8.09 -11.81
CA SER A 12 -7.43 8.95 -10.74
C SER A 12 -7.94 8.13 -9.57
N VAL A 13 -7.31 8.32 -8.40
CA VAL A 13 -7.57 7.52 -7.19
C VAL A 13 -8.13 8.37 -6.06
N ALA A 14 -9.08 7.81 -5.32
CA ALA A 14 -9.46 8.33 -4.03
C ALA A 14 -8.26 8.31 -3.05
N PRO A 15 -8.18 9.25 -2.10
CA PRO A 15 -7.05 9.42 -1.18
C PRO A 15 -6.96 8.34 -0.08
N ILE A 16 -7.35 7.10 -0.36
CA ILE A 16 -7.06 5.90 0.45
C ILE A 16 -6.86 4.75 -0.54
N ASN A 17 -5.79 3.98 -0.36
CA ASN A 17 -5.54 2.74 -1.08
C ASN A 17 -5.90 1.55 -0.17
N PHE A 18 -6.87 0.72 -0.56
CA PHE A 18 -7.31 -0.40 0.28
C PHE A 18 -6.34 -1.57 0.16
N GLY A 19 -5.66 -1.93 1.25
CA GLY A 19 -4.77 -3.09 1.29
C GLY A 19 -5.54 -4.41 1.40
N GLY A 20 -5.43 -5.28 0.40
CA GLY A 20 -6.12 -6.57 0.28
C GLY A 20 -5.49 -7.73 1.07
N ASN A 21 -4.45 -7.49 1.88
CA ASN A 21 -3.77 -8.52 2.67
C ASN A 21 -4.65 -9.20 3.75
N VAL A 22 -5.86 -8.68 4.00
CA VAL A 22 -6.83 -9.27 4.94
C VAL A 22 -7.75 -10.30 4.27
N PHE A 23 -7.87 -10.28 2.95
CA PHE A 23 -8.78 -11.14 2.18
C PHE A 23 -8.23 -12.57 2.07
N GLY A 24 -9.01 -13.56 2.50
CA GLY A 24 -8.57 -14.95 2.55
C GLY A 24 -7.71 -15.28 3.78
N TRP A 25 -7.58 -14.34 4.72
CA TRP A 25 -6.91 -14.54 6.01
C TRP A 25 -7.82 -14.18 7.19
N THR A 26 -7.99 -12.89 7.47
CA THR A 26 -8.84 -12.41 8.58
C THR A 26 -10.28 -12.15 8.16
N LEU A 27 -10.52 -12.01 6.85
CA LEU A 27 -11.85 -11.94 6.26
C LEU A 27 -12.02 -13.14 5.32
N ASN A 28 -13.15 -13.83 5.45
CA ASN A 28 -13.57 -14.78 4.43
C ASN A 28 -14.09 -14.05 3.17
N GLU A 29 -14.42 -14.78 2.11
CA GLU A 29 -14.87 -14.21 0.83
C GLU A 29 -16.09 -13.30 1.00
N LYS A 30 -17.13 -13.75 1.71
CA LYS A 30 -18.37 -12.98 1.93
C LYS A 30 -18.09 -11.68 2.69
N GLU A 31 -17.29 -11.74 3.75
CA GLU A 31 -16.92 -10.55 4.53
C GLU A 31 -16.04 -9.60 3.72
N SER A 32 -15.17 -10.14 2.86
CA SER A 32 -14.35 -9.33 1.95
C SER A 32 -15.21 -8.57 0.95
N PHE A 33 -16.25 -9.20 0.40
CA PHE A 33 -17.20 -8.56 -0.51
C PHE A 33 -17.95 -7.42 0.21
N ASP A 34 -18.45 -7.65 1.42
CA ASP A 34 -19.15 -6.63 2.21
C ASP A 34 -18.26 -5.40 2.49
N ILE A 35 -16.98 -5.63 2.79
CA ILE A 35 -16.01 -4.54 3.01
C ILE A 35 -15.72 -3.79 1.71
N LEU A 36 -15.55 -4.50 0.58
CA LEU A 36 -15.29 -3.89 -0.73
C LEU A 36 -16.50 -3.11 -1.26
N ASP A 37 -17.71 -3.64 -1.07
CA ASP A 37 -18.97 -2.97 -1.41
C ASP A 37 -19.07 -1.64 -0.63
N GLN A 38 -18.92 -1.66 0.70
CA GLN A 38 -18.95 -0.43 1.51
C GLN A 38 -17.84 0.56 1.14
N PHE A 39 -16.63 0.07 0.84
CA PHE A 39 -15.50 0.92 0.43
C PHE A 39 -15.79 1.66 -0.89
N THR A 40 -16.34 0.94 -1.87
CA THR A 40 -16.66 1.51 -3.18
C THR A 40 -17.92 2.37 -3.17
N ASP A 41 -18.95 2.00 -2.40
CA ASP A 41 -20.16 2.82 -2.18
C ASP A 41 -19.83 4.19 -1.55
N ALA A 42 -18.75 4.26 -0.74
CA ALA A 42 -18.24 5.51 -0.19
C ALA A 42 -17.44 6.36 -1.21
N GLY A 43 -17.32 5.90 -2.46
CA GLY A 43 -16.66 6.59 -3.57
C GLY A 43 -15.15 6.36 -3.67
N PHE A 44 -14.61 5.40 -2.91
CA PHE A 44 -13.21 4.97 -3.06
C PHE A 44 -13.08 3.94 -4.19
N ASN A 45 -11.92 3.92 -4.84
CA ASN A 45 -11.74 3.14 -6.06
C ASN A 45 -10.35 2.52 -6.24
N PHE A 46 -9.49 2.56 -5.23
CA PHE A 46 -8.11 2.09 -5.35
C PHE A 46 -7.86 0.92 -4.40
N ILE A 47 -7.53 -0.24 -4.97
CA ILE A 47 -7.34 -1.50 -4.23
C ILE A 47 -5.95 -2.04 -4.56
N ASP A 48 -5.19 -2.38 -3.53
CA ASP A 48 -3.83 -2.92 -3.61
C ASP A 48 -3.82 -4.35 -3.07
N THR A 49 -3.33 -5.29 -3.88
CA THR A 49 -3.14 -6.69 -3.52
C THR A 49 -1.75 -7.19 -3.96
N ALA A 50 -1.46 -8.48 -3.89
CA ALA A 50 -0.23 -9.08 -4.43
C ALA A 50 -0.50 -10.53 -4.84
N ASP A 51 0.28 -11.04 -5.79
CA ASP A 51 0.28 -12.45 -6.20
C ASP A 51 0.51 -13.40 -5.02
N THR A 52 1.35 -12.99 -4.07
CA THR A 52 1.68 -13.76 -2.87
C THR A 52 0.68 -13.60 -1.72
N TYR A 53 -0.35 -12.75 -1.81
CA TYR A 53 -1.29 -12.59 -0.68
C TYR A 53 -2.36 -13.70 -0.68
N SER A 54 -2.50 -14.54 0.36
CA SER A 54 -1.87 -14.51 1.68
C SER A 54 -1.07 -15.80 1.93
N TRP A 55 0.15 -15.88 1.39
CA TRP A 55 1.00 -17.07 1.44
C TRP A 55 1.29 -17.57 2.85
N TRP A 56 1.23 -16.70 3.86
CA TRP A 56 1.37 -17.09 5.27
C TRP A 56 0.25 -18.03 5.74
N VAL A 57 -0.88 -18.11 5.01
CA VAL A 57 -2.02 -19.00 5.29
C VAL A 57 -1.87 -20.37 4.62
N ASN A 58 -1.56 -20.42 3.32
CA ASN A 58 -1.53 -21.66 2.52
C ASN A 58 -0.15 -22.07 1.99
N GLY A 59 0.88 -21.27 2.24
CA GLY A 59 2.23 -21.45 1.71
C GLY A 59 2.50 -20.82 0.34
N LYS A 60 1.45 -20.58 -0.47
CA LYS A 60 1.57 -20.17 -1.88
C LYS A 60 1.13 -18.73 -2.18
N GLY A 61 0.02 -18.27 -1.60
CA GLY A 61 -0.62 -16.99 -1.94
C GLY A 61 -1.73 -17.12 -3.00
N GLY A 62 -2.17 -15.97 -3.53
CA GLY A 62 -3.16 -15.80 -4.59
C GLY A 62 -4.60 -15.53 -4.14
N GLN A 63 -4.96 -15.82 -2.88
CA GLN A 63 -6.35 -15.74 -2.41
C GLN A 63 -6.92 -14.33 -2.45
N SER A 64 -6.10 -13.32 -2.18
CA SER A 64 -6.57 -11.94 -2.19
C SER A 64 -6.99 -11.52 -3.61
N GLU A 65 -6.18 -11.86 -4.62
CA GLU A 65 -6.51 -11.65 -6.03
C GLU A 65 -7.75 -12.43 -6.46
N GLU A 66 -7.89 -13.70 -6.05
CA GLU A 66 -9.07 -14.53 -6.37
C GLU A 66 -10.36 -13.93 -5.80
N ILE A 67 -10.33 -13.46 -4.55
CA ILE A 67 -11.49 -12.84 -3.89
C ILE A 67 -11.86 -11.54 -4.59
N ILE A 68 -10.88 -10.66 -4.83
CA ILE A 68 -11.11 -9.39 -5.55
C ILE A 68 -11.65 -9.67 -6.95
N GLY A 69 -11.09 -10.64 -7.68
CA GLY A 69 -11.53 -11.02 -9.02
C GLY A 69 -12.95 -11.55 -9.07
N LYS A 70 -13.35 -12.40 -8.12
CA LYS A 70 -14.75 -12.86 -8.01
C LYS A 70 -15.70 -11.71 -7.70
N TRP A 71 -15.33 -10.85 -6.76
CA TRP A 71 -16.12 -9.68 -6.40
C TRP A 71 -16.33 -8.75 -7.59
N MET A 72 -15.26 -8.40 -8.31
CA MET A 72 -15.35 -7.52 -9.49
C MET A 72 -16.25 -8.10 -10.58
N LYS A 73 -16.15 -9.41 -10.81
CA LYS A 73 -16.99 -10.13 -11.79
C LYS A 73 -18.46 -10.16 -11.36
N GLU A 74 -18.74 -10.38 -10.08
CA GLU A 74 -20.12 -10.43 -9.56
C GLU A 74 -20.79 -9.05 -9.57
N ARG A 75 -20.03 -7.98 -9.28
CA ARG A 75 -20.53 -6.60 -9.30
C ARG A 75 -20.46 -5.93 -10.68
N ASN A 76 -19.72 -6.51 -11.63
CA ASN A 76 -19.45 -5.95 -12.95
C ASN A 76 -18.91 -4.51 -12.88
N ASN A 77 -17.97 -4.25 -11.97
CA ASN A 77 -17.48 -2.91 -11.63
C ASN A 77 -15.99 -2.70 -11.93
N ARG A 78 -15.33 -3.62 -12.65
CA ARG A 78 -13.89 -3.56 -12.95
C ARG A 78 -13.44 -2.20 -13.52
N ASN A 79 -14.27 -1.59 -14.37
CA ASN A 79 -13.97 -0.33 -15.04
C ASN A 79 -14.01 0.90 -14.12
N ASP A 80 -14.61 0.78 -12.95
CA ASP A 80 -14.72 1.87 -11.97
C ASP A 80 -13.52 1.92 -11.00
N LEU A 81 -12.64 0.91 -11.09
CA LEU A 81 -11.58 0.63 -10.14
C LEU A 81 -10.19 0.85 -10.74
N VAL A 82 -9.27 1.23 -9.87
CA VAL A 82 -7.84 1.14 -10.10
C VAL A 82 -7.36 -0.07 -9.29
N ILE A 83 -6.87 -1.10 -9.97
CA ILE A 83 -6.37 -2.32 -9.33
C ILE A 83 -4.85 -2.37 -9.41
N ALA A 84 -4.23 -2.38 -8.23
CA ALA A 84 -2.82 -2.62 -8.05
C ALA A 84 -2.54 -4.06 -7.59
N THR A 85 -1.57 -4.72 -8.21
CA THR A 85 -1.00 -5.98 -7.70
C THR A 85 0.52 -5.97 -7.83
N LYS A 86 1.19 -6.98 -7.28
CA LYS A 86 2.65 -7.02 -7.16
C LYS A 86 3.18 -8.39 -7.51
N VAL A 87 4.46 -8.41 -7.87
CA VAL A 87 5.25 -9.61 -8.19
C VAL A 87 6.62 -9.56 -7.53
N GLY A 88 7.23 -10.74 -7.35
CA GLY A 88 8.64 -10.86 -6.97
C GLY A 88 8.90 -11.00 -5.49
N SER A 89 7.87 -11.06 -4.65
CA SER A 89 7.98 -11.46 -3.24
C SER A 89 8.24 -12.96 -3.09
N GLU A 90 8.85 -13.36 -1.98
CA GLU A 90 8.96 -14.77 -1.60
C GLU A 90 7.65 -15.34 -1.01
N THR A 91 7.58 -16.67 -1.01
CA THR A 91 6.55 -17.51 -0.39
C THR A 91 7.22 -18.72 0.27
N LYS A 92 6.46 -19.73 0.74
CA LYS A 92 7.08 -20.99 1.18
C LYS A 92 7.55 -21.86 0.00
N GLU A 93 7.12 -21.56 -1.23
CA GLU A 93 7.41 -22.37 -2.42
C GLU A 93 8.59 -21.82 -3.24
N HIS A 94 8.87 -20.52 -3.14
CA HIS A 94 9.99 -19.88 -3.85
C HIS A 94 10.48 -18.62 -3.11
N GLY A 95 11.74 -18.25 -3.33
CA GLY A 95 12.31 -16.99 -2.87
C GLY A 95 11.95 -15.80 -3.78
N PHE A 96 12.54 -14.65 -3.50
CA PHE A 96 12.45 -13.46 -4.35
C PHE A 96 12.94 -13.75 -5.79
N ASP A 97 12.16 -13.30 -6.77
CA ASP A 97 12.42 -13.52 -8.20
C ASP A 97 11.74 -12.43 -9.03
N ILE A 98 12.55 -11.54 -9.61
CA ILE A 98 12.08 -10.52 -10.56
C ILE A 98 12.62 -10.76 -11.97
N SER A 99 13.06 -12.00 -12.25
CA SER A 99 13.50 -12.38 -13.59
C SER A 99 12.36 -12.19 -14.59
N LYS A 100 12.72 -11.93 -15.85
CA LYS A 100 11.73 -11.75 -16.92
C LYS A 100 10.78 -12.94 -17.02
N ARG A 101 11.33 -14.15 -16.91
CA ARG A 101 10.53 -15.39 -16.92
C ARG A 101 9.50 -15.42 -15.79
N HIS A 102 9.87 -15.02 -14.58
CA HIS A 102 8.96 -14.99 -13.45
C HIS A 102 7.87 -13.93 -13.65
N ILE A 103 8.24 -12.70 -14.01
CA ILE A 103 7.29 -11.60 -14.22
C ILE A 103 6.24 -11.95 -15.28
N LEU A 104 6.68 -12.48 -16.43
CA LEU A 104 5.79 -12.88 -17.53
C LEU A 104 4.81 -14.00 -17.12
N LYS A 105 5.27 -14.92 -16.27
CA LYS A 105 4.40 -15.98 -15.74
C LYS A 105 3.41 -15.42 -14.71
N SER A 106 3.91 -14.68 -13.73
CA SER A 106 3.12 -14.20 -12.59
C SER A 106 2.03 -13.21 -13.03
N VAL A 107 2.29 -12.37 -14.04
CA VAL A 107 1.26 -11.45 -14.56
C VAL A 107 0.05 -12.22 -15.12
N ASP A 108 0.29 -13.33 -15.83
CA ASP A 108 -0.78 -14.14 -16.42
C ASP A 108 -1.59 -14.85 -15.34
N GLU A 109 -0.91 -15.37 -14.32
CA GLU A 109 -1.59 -16.00 -13.18
C GLU A 109 -2.38 -14.98 -12.35
N SER A 110 -1.84 -13.77 -12.14
CA SER A 110 -2.53 -12.68 -11.46
C SER A 110 -3.78 -12.22 -12.23
N LEU A 111 -3.69 -12.02 -13.54
CA LEU A 111 -4.84 -11.67 -14.39
C LEU A 111 -5.93 -12.75 -14.35
N GLN A 112 -5.52 -14.03 -14.36
CA GLN A 112 -6.45 -15.15 -14.22
C GLN A 112 -7.19 -15.12 -12.87
N ARG A 113 -6.47 -14.92 -11.75
CA ARG A 113 -7.08 -14.85 -10.41
C ARG A 113 -7.98 -13.62 -10.26
N LEU A 114 -7.54 -12.47 -10.76
CA LEU A 114 -8.30 -11.21 -10.78
C LEU A 114 -9.47 -11.23 -11.78
N GLN A 115 -9.56 -12.23 -12.66
CA GLN A 115 -10.58 -12.34 -13.71
C GLN A 115 -10.74 -11.06 -14.54
N THR A 116 -9.61 -10.45 -14.92
CA THR A 116 -9.52 -9.23 -15.72
C THR A 116 -8.45 -9.40 -16.79
N ASP A 117 -8.50 -8.60 -17.85
CA ASP A 117 -7.51 -8.61 -18.95
C ASP A 117 -6.34 -7.65 -18.72
N HIS A 118 -6.49 -6.67 -17.82
CA HIS A 118 -5.46 -5.71 -17.47
C HIS A 118 -5.33 -5.41 -15.96
N ILE A 119 -4.13 -5.07 -15.54
CA ILE A 119 -3.76 -4.49 -14.23
C ILE A 119 -3.46 -3.00 -14.43
N ASP A 120 -3.98 -2.13 -13.56
CA ASP A 120 -3.73 -0.69 -13.68
C ASP A 120 -2.33 -0.30 -13.21
N LEU A 121 -1.87 -0.87 -12.09
CA LEU A 121 -0.56 -0.59 -11.53
C LEU A 121 0.11 -1.87 -11.03
N TYR A 122 1.23 -2.26 -11.65
CA TYR A 122 1.93 -3.50 -11.31
C TYR A 122 3.26 -3.22 -10.63
N TYR A 123 3.44 -3.75 -9.42
CA TYR A 123 4.61 -3.45 -8.60
C TYR A 123 5.68 -4.53 -8.69
N THR A 124 6.94 -4.11 -8.80
CA THR A 124 8.05 -4.88 -8.23
C THR A 124 7.89 -4.85 -6.71
N HIS A 125 7.52 -5.96 -6.09
CA HIS A 125 7.23 -6.02 -4.65
C HIS A 125 8.49 -5.94 -3.79
N PHE A 126 9.55 -6.62 -4.23
CA PHE A 126 10.87 -6.66 -3.62
C PHE A 126 11.92 -6.89 -4.71
N ASP A 127 13.14 -6.42 -4.45
CA ASP A 127 14.29 -6.76 -5.28
C ASP A 127 14.85 -8.14 -4.93
N ASP A 128 15.37 -8.87 -5.93
CA ASP A 128 16.03 -10.17 -5.74
C ASP A 128 17.56 -10.08 -5.67
N ASN A 129 18.12 -8.88 -5.85
CA ASN A 129 19.56 -8.55 -5.81
C ASN A 129 20.45 -9.35 -6.78
N LYS A 130 19.87 -10.00 -7.79
CA LYS A 130 20.61 -10.84 -8.77
C LYS A 130 20.17 -10.60 -10.21
N THR A 131 18.91 -10.22 -10.44
CA THR A 131 18.40 -9.92 -11.77
C THR A 131 18.80 -8.49 -12.16
N PRO A 132 19.42 -8.28 -13.33
CA PRO A 132 19.71 -6.95 -13.86
C PRO A 132 18.43 -6.11 -13.99
N VAL A 133 18.50 -4.80 -13.70
CA VAL A 133 17.32 -3.95 -13.79
C VAL A 133 16.76 -3.90 -15.21
N GLU A 134 17.62 -3.97 -16.23
CA GLU A 134 17.22 -4.02 -17.64
C GLU A 134 16.32 -5.22 -17.93
N GLU A 135 16.67 -6.42 -17.45
CA GLU A 135 15.87 -7.63 -17.67
C GLU A 135 14.45 -7.47 -17.07
N THR A 136 14.38 -6.90 -15.86
CA THR A 136 13.11 -6.62 -15.18
C THR A 136 12.27 -5.61 -15.98
N LEU A 137 12.88 -4.51 -16.43
CA LEU A 137 12.21 -3.45 -17.18
C LEU A 137 11.81 -3.89 -18.60
N GLU A 138 12.58 -4.76 -19.25
CA GLU A 138 12.21 -5.41 -20.51
C GLU A 138 11.01 -6.34 -20.36
N ALA A 139 10.89 -7.04 -19.23
CA ALA A 139 9.70 -7.83 -18.93
C ALA A 139 8.47 -6.93 -18.77
N TYR A 140 8.63 -5.79 -18.09
CA TYR A 140 7.56 -4.80 -17.95
C TYR A 140 7.16 -4.16 -19.27
N ASP A 141 8.12 -3.81 -20.13
CA ASP A 141 7.85 -3.30 -21.47
C ASP A 141 7.01 -4.29 -22.29
N GLU A 142 7.33 -5.59 -22.22
CA GLU A 142 6.58 -6.64 -22.93
C GLU A 142 5.13 -6.74 -22.45
N VAL A 143 4.88 -6.76 -21.14
CA VAL A 143 3.52 -6.87 -20.60
C VAL A 143 2.70 -5.59 -20.79
N ILE A 144 3.36 -4.42 -20.82
CA ILE A 144 2.71 -3.14 -21.16
C ILE A 144 2.31 -3.14 -22.64
N LYS A 145 3.22 -3.51 -23.56
CA LYS A 145 2.92 -3.61 -24.99
C LYS A 145 1.84 -4.63 -25.30
N ALA A 146 1.76 -5.70 -24.51
CA ALA A 146 0.69 -6.70 -24.59
C ALA A 146 -0.66 -6.21 -24.03
N GLY A 147 -0.73 -5.03 -23.39
CA GLY A 147 -1.95 -4.49 -22.79
C GLY A 147 -2.33 -5.12 -21.44
N LYS A 148 -1.48 -5.99 -20.88
CA LYS A 148 -1.72 -6.69 -19.61
C LYS A 148 -1.52 -5.80 -18.40
N VAL A 149 -0.65 -4.79 -18.52
CA VAL A 149 -0.32 -3.83 -17.47
C VAL A 149 -0.36 -2.43 -18.06
N ARG A 150 -0.96 -1.48 -17.36
CA ARG A 150 -0.98 -0.08 -17.81
C ARG A 150 0.26 0.68 -17.35
N TYR A 151 0.60 0.58 -16.07
CA TYR A 151 1.73 1.27 -15.45
C TYR A 151 2.47 0.39 -14.45
N ILE A 152 3.73 0.70 -14.19
CA ILE A 152 4.58 -0.03 -13.24
C ILE A 152 4.98 0.84 -12.05
N ALA A 153 5.18 0.20 -10.90
CA ALA A 153 5.62 0.85 -9.68
C ALA A 153 6.64 -0.01 -8.91
N ALA A 154 7.28 0.58 -7.91
CA ALA A 154 8.29 -0.09 -7.09
C ALA A 154 7.85 -0.14 -5.62
N SER A 155 8.15 -1.24 -4.94
CA SER A 155 8.02 -1.43 -3.50
C SER A 155 9.28 -2.12 -2.99
N ASN A 156 9.75 -1.75 -1.80
CA ASN A 156 10.94 -2.37 -1.17
C ASN A 156 12.20 -2.47 -2.07
N VAL A 157 12.33 -1.64 -3.09
CA VAL A 157 13.54 -1.53 -3.92
C VAL A 157 14.46 -0.49 -3.28
N SER A 158 15.76 -0.78 -3.18
CA SER A 158 16.71 0.15 -2.56
C SER A 158 16.84 1.47 -3.34
N PRO A 159 17.31 2.56 -2.72
CA PRO A 159 17.55 3.82 -3.41
C PRO A 159 18.49 3.67 -4.62
N GLU A 160 19.52 2.82 -4.50
CA GLU A 160 20.49 2.53 -5.56
C GLU A 160 19.83 1.80 -6.71
N ARG A 161 19.07 0.73 -6.43
CA ARG A 161 18.36 -0.04 -7.45
C ARG A 161 17.26 0.77 -8.14
N LEU A 162 16.62 1.69 -7.41
CA LEU A 162 15.65 2.61 -7.99
C LEU A 162 16.34 3.56 -8.98
N LYS A 163 17.46 4.20 -8.60
CA LYS A 163 18.25 5.04 -9.51
C LYS A 163 18.73 4.27 -10.73
N GLU A 164 19.30 3.09 -10.53
CA GLU A 164 19.77 2.19 -11.60
C GLU A 164 18.64 1.87 -12.59
N SER A 165 17.44 1.58 -12.07
CA SER A 165 16.26 1.33 -12.91
C SER A 165 15.87 2.55 -13.76
N PHE A 166 15.92 3.76 -13.19
CA PHE A 166 15.62 4.99 -13.95
C PHE A 166 16.68 5.30 -15.02
N GLU A 167 17.96 5.09 -14.71
CA GLU A 167 19.06 5.25 -15.66
C GLU A 167 18.96 4.23 -16.81
N ALA A 168 18.70 2.96 -16.49
CA ALA A 168 18.46 1.91 -17.47
C ALA A 168 17.24 2.19 -18.35
N ALA A 169 16.15 2.69 -17.75
CA ALA A 169 14.95 3.08 -18.47
C ALA A 169 15.21 4.18 -19.49
N GLU A 170 15.90 5.25 -19.07
CA GLU A 170 16.25 6.37 -19.96
C GLU A 170 17.18 5.92 -21.09
N LYS A 171 18.26 5.19 -20.74
CA LYS A 171 19.29 4.77 -21.70
C LYS A 171 18.74 3.83 -22.77
N ASN A 172 17.83 2.93 -22.40
CA ASN A 172 17.35 1.87 -23.27
C ASN A 172 15.94 2.12 -23.84
N GLY A 173 15.30 3.24 -23.47
CA GLY A 173 13.92 3.55 -23.88
C GLY A 173 12.89 2.58 -23.29
N LEU A 174 13.12 2.11 -22.06
CA LEU A 174 12.24 1.19 -21.32
C LEU A 174 11.27 1.96 -20.41
N PRO A 175 10.16 1.34 -19.96
CA PRO A 175 9.21 1.99 -19.06
C PRO A 175 9.85 2.41 -17.73
N LYS A 176 9.33 3.48 -17.14
CA LYS A 176 9.74 4.01 -15.83
C LYS A 176 8.70 3.71 -14.77
N TYR A 177 9.13 3.53 -13.53
CA TYR A 177 8.21 3.45 -12.39
C TYR A 177 7.48 4.79 -12.21
N VAL A 178 6.16 4.74 -12.02
CA VAL A 178 5.33 5.94 -11.78
C VAL A 178 5.01 6.17 -10.30
N ALA A 179 5.24 5.15 -9.48
CA ALA A 179 4.99 5.21 -8.05
C ALA A 179 6.00 4.41 -7.23
N LEU A 180 6.16 4.84 -5.99
CA LEU A 180 6.88 4.15 -4.93
C LEU A 180 5.91 3.78 -3.82
N GLN A 181 6.05 2.56 -3.31
CA GLN A 181 5.36 2.07 -2.14
C GLN A 181 6.39 1.87 -1.00
N PRO A 182 6.59 2.85 -0.09
CA PRO A 182 7.54 2.75 1.01
C PRO A 182 6.85 2.45 2.36
N HIS A 183 7.63 1.97 3.34
CA HIS A 183 7.20 1.96 4.74
C HIS A 183 7.30 3.39 5.30
N TYR A 184 6.17 4.02 5.62
CA TYR A 184 6.15 5.36 6.23
C TYR A 184 4.90 5.62 7.09
N ASN A 185 5.12 5.99 8.35
CA ASN A 185 4.08 6.38 9.32
C ASN A 185 4.74 7.12 10.52
N LEU A 186 3.93 7.53 11.52
CA LEU A 186 4.41 8.29 12.69
C LEU A 186 5.47 7.57 13.56
N VAL A 187 5.65 6.26 13.44
CA VAL A 187 6.70 5.53 14.19
C VAL A 187 7.83 5.03 13.29
N GLU A 188 7.71 5.20 11.98
CA GLU A 188 8.63 4.70 10.95
C GLU A 188 8.83 5.79 9.90
N ARG A 189 9.66 6.81 10.24
CA ARG A 189 9.85 8.01 9.41
C ARG A 189 11.21 8.05 8.69
N GLU A 190 12.25 7.73 9.44
CA GLU A 190 13.65 8.03 9.10
C GLU A 190 14.01 7.54 7.69
N LYS A 191 13.79 6.26 7.40
CA LYS A 191 14.17 5.66 6.12
C LYS A 191 13.58 6.39 4.92
N PHE A 192 12.29 6.72 4.96
CA PHE A 192 11.64 7.43 3.84
C PHE A 192 12.19 8.86 3.70
N GLU A 193 12.25 9.61 4.79
CA GLU A 193 12.65 11.02 4.79
C GLU A 193 14.14 11.21 4.44
N SER A 194 15.01 10.29 4.84
CA SER A 194 16.46 10.39 4.61
C SER A 194 16.92 9.78 3.28
N GLU A 195 16.30 8.68 2.84
CA GLU A 195 16.80 7.92 1.68
C GLU A 195 15.92 8.06 0.42
N TYR A 196 14.60 8.22 0.57
CA TYR A 196 13.65 8.15 -0.57
C TYR A 196 13.01 9.48 -0.93
N GLU A 197 12.85 10.41 0.02
CA GLU A 197 12.13 11.67 -0.20
C GLU A 197 12.68 12.45 -1.40
N GLN A 198 14.02 12.59 -1.49
CA GLN A 198 14.63 13.29 -2.61
C GLN A 198 14.44 12.55 -3.93
N LEU A 199 14.49 11.22 -3.93
CA LEU A 199 14.27 10.41 -5.14
C LEU A 199 12.83 10.50 -5.64
N VAL A 200 11.87 10.52 -4.73
CA VAL A 200 10.45 10.73 -5.06
C VAL A 200 10.26 12.07 -5.76
N LYS A 201 10.97 13.12 -5.33
CA LYS A 201 10.93 14.44 -5.97
C LYS A 201 11.64 14.41 -7.33
N ASP A 202 12.85 13.88 -7.39
CA ASP A 202 13.70 13.88 -8.59
C ASP A 202 13.08 13.06 -9.73
N PHE A 203 12.46 11.93 -9.40
CA PHE A 203 11.82 11.03 -10.38
C PHE A 203 10.31 11.25 -10.52
N ASP A 204 9.76 12.27 -9.86
CA ASP A 204 8.35 12.63 -9.88
C ASP A 204 7.40 11.44 -9.60
N LEU A 205 7.72 10.68 -8.55
CA LEU A 205 6.96 9.48 -8.16
C LEU A 205 5.71 9.85 -7.35
N SER A 206 4.62 9.11 -7.56
CA SER A 206 3.52 9.05 -6.58
C SER A 206 3.90 8.16 -5.41
N VAL A 207 3.43 8.47 -4.19
CA VAL A 207 3.80 7.68 -3.01
C VAL A 207 2.57 7.04 -2.36
N PHE A 208 2.66 5.73 -2.13
CA PHE A 208 1.62 4.95 -1.44
C PHE A 208 2.21 4.22 -0.24
N THR A 209 1.97 4.71 0.97
CA THR A 209 2.69 4.21 2.15
C THR A 209 2.07 2.92 2.70
N TYR A 210 2.89 1.97 3.12
CA TYR A 210 2.48 0.94 4.09
C TYR A 210 3.38 1.06 5.32
N TRP A 211 3.28 0.23 6.36
CA TRP A 211 2.02 -0.06 7.03
C TRP A 211 1.52 1.25 7.67
N SER A 212 0.56 1.95 7.07
CA SER A 212 0.22 3.34 7.46
C SER A 212 -0.27 3.50 8.91
N LEU A 213 -0.77 2.44 9.53
CA LEU A 213 -1.19 2.41 10.94
C LEU A 213 -0.28 1.54 11.83
N ALA A 214 0.91 1.17 11.36
CA ALA A 214 1.89 0.34 12.07
C ALA A 214 1.26 -0.94 12.66
N ALA A 215 0.61 -1.74 11.78
CA ALA A 215 -0.15 -2.94 12.14
C ALA A 215 -1.22 -2.74 13.25
N GLY A 216 -1.70 -1.50 13.42
CA GLY A 216 -2.72 -1.11 14.37
C GLY A 216 -2.19 -0.39 15.61
N PHE A 217 -0.88 -0.22 15.76
CA PHE A 217 -0.30 0.52 16.89
C PHE A 217 -0.86 1.95 16.97
N LEU A 218 -0.86 2.65 15.84
CA LEU A 218 -1.32 4.04 15.71
C LEU A 218 -2.85 4.22 15.86
N THR A 219 -3.59 3.14 16.13
CA THR A 219 -5.02 3.23 16.51
C THR A 219 -5.21 3.58 17.99
N GLY A 220 -4.14 3.52 18.80
CA GLY A 220 -4.20 3.78 20.22
C GLY A 220 -4.76 2.64 21.07
N LYS A 221 -4.97 1.45 20.48
CA LYS A 221 -5.50 0.28 21.20
C LYS A 221 -4.48 -0.48 22.08
N TYR A 222 -3.19 -0.15 21.97
CA TYR A 222 -2.13 -0.74 22.79
C TYR A 222 -1.59 0.32 23.76
N ARG A 223 -1.96 0.18 25.02
CA ARG A 223 -1.64 1.13 26.12
C ARG A 223 -0.99 0.44 27.30
N SER A 224 -1.04 -0.89 27.37
CA SER A 224 -0.32 -1.69 28.36
C SER A 224 0.16 -3.01 27.76
N GLU A 225 1.00 -3.72 28.51
CA GLU A 225 1.56 -5.02 28.09
C GLU A 225 0.49 -6.08 27.84
N GLU A 226 -0.64 -6.02 28.57
CA GLU A 226 -1.75 -6.94 28.39
C GLU A 226 -2.50 -6.76 27.06
N ASP A 227 -2.39 -5.57 26.43
CA ASP A 227 -3.07 -5.30 25.17
C ASP A 227 -2.49 -6.08 23.99
N PHE A 228 -1.20 -6.42 24.02
CA PHE A 228 -0.55 -7.18 22.95
C PHE A 228 -1.11 -8.60 22.81
N ALA A 229 -1.58 -9.20 23.90
CA ALA A 229 -2.21 -10.53 23.86
C ALA A 229 -3.62 -10.53 23.24
N LYS A 230 -4.25 -9.36 23.05
CA LYS A 230 -5.65 -9.26 22.60
C LYS A 230 -5.83 -9.40 21.09
N THR A 231 -4.76 -9.39 20.30
CA THR A 231 -4.85 -9.45 18.84
C THR A 231 -3.76 -10.34 18.24
N THR A 232 -4.05 -10.94 17.09
CA THR A 232 -3.08 -11.75 16.33
C THR A 232 -1.80 -11.00 15.95
N ARG A 233 -1.86 -9.65 15.89
CA ARG A 233 -0.72 -8.79 15.49
C ARG A 233 0.01 -8.15 16.67
N GLY A 234 -0.44 -8.38 17.90
CA GLY A 234 0.03 -7.61 19.05
C GLY A 234 1.51 -7.79 19.36
N GLU A 235 2.02 -9.02 19.29
CA GLU A 235 3.45 -9.28 19.53
C GLU A 235 4.35 -8.51 18.54
N GLY A 236 3.98 -8.48 17.25
CA GLY A 236 4.75 -7.80 16.22
C GLY A 236 4.79 -6.27 16.35
N VAL A 237 3.85 -5.67 17.09
CA VAL A 237 3.81 -4.22 17.34
C VAL A 237 4.39 -3.82 18.69
N ARG A 238 4.76 -4.77 19.54
CA ARG A 238 5.34 -4.49 20.87
C ARG A 238 6.60 -3.62 20.79
N LYS A 239 7.39 -3.79 19.72
CA LYS A 239 8.57 -2.97 19.42
C LYS A 239 8.27 -1.46 19.34
N TYR A 240 7.04 -1.07 19.02
CA TYR A 240 6.62 0.33 18.95
C TYR A 240 6.20 0.90 20.31
N PHE A 241 6.12 0.10 21.38
CA PHE A 241 5.73 0.58 22.71
C PHE A 241 6.93 1.03 23.57
N ASP A 242 7.87 1.71 22.92
CA ASP A 242 8.99 2.41 23.55
C ASP A 242 8.59 3.86 23.93
N ASP A 243 9.54 4.66 24.38
CA ASP A 243 9.28 6.04 24.79
C ASP A 243 8.81 6.91 23.62
N LYS A 244 9.36 6.68 22.42
CA LYS A 244 8.94 7.37 21.19
C LYS A 244 7.48 7.04 20.85
N GLY A 245 7.11 5.77 20.79
CA GLY A 245 5.75 5.38 20.48
C GLY A 245 4.73 5.83 21.53
N LYS A 246 5.09 5.85 22.82
CA LYS A 246 4.23 6.42 23.87
C LYS A 246 4.04 7.93 23.69
N ALA A 247 5.08 8.67 23.30
CA ALA A 247 4.97 10.08 22.98
C ALA A 247 4.05 10.32 21.77
N VAL A 248 4.21 9.53 20.70
CA VAL A 248 3.31 9.56 19.53
C VAL A 248 1.86 9.28 19.92
N LEU A 249 1.62 8.26 20.75
CA LEU A 249 0.27 7.93 21.21
C LEU A 249 -0.36 9.06 22.02
N LYS A 250 0.42 9.74 22.87
CA LYS A 250 -0.04 10.92 23.62
C LYS A 250 -0.37 12.10 22.69
N ALA A 251 0.49 12.38 21.70
CA ALA A 251 0.24 13.40 20.70
C ALA A 251 -1.01 13.11 19.87
N LEU A 252 -1.23 11.85 19.49
CA LEU A 252 -2.45 11.41 18.83
C LEU A 252 -3.69 11.61 19.71
N ASP A 253 -3.62 11.35 21.02
CA ASP A 253 -4.75 11.59 21.93
C ASP A 253 -5.11 13.08 22.00
N GLU A 254 -4.10 13.94 22.09
CA GLU A 254 -4.28 15.39 22.13
C GLU A 254 -4.97 15.93 20.87
N VAL A 255 -4.44 15.59 19.69
CA VAL A 255 -5.01 16.03 18.41
C VAL A 255 -6.37 15.38 18.16
N SER A 256 -6.55 14.11 18.55
CA SER A 256 -7.85 13.42 18.43
C SER A 256 -8.93 14.11 19.27
N ALA A 257 -8.59 14.56 20.49
CA ALA A 257 -9.51 15.28 21.36
C ALA A 257 -9.91 16.64 20.76
N LYS A 258 -8.96 17.40 20.20
CA LYS A 258 -9.23 18.68 19.52
C LYS A 258 -10.22 18.54 18.37
N HIS A 259 -10.13 17.44 17.61
CA HIS A 259 -10.96 17.21 16.42
C HIS A 259 -12.19 16.32 16.64
N ASN A 260 -12.43 15.84 17.87
CA ASN A 260 -13.44 14.82 18.17
C ASN A 260 -13.35 13.61 17.21
N SER A 261 -12.11 13.14 17.00
CA SER A 261 -11.76 12.10 16.04
C SER A 261 -11.07 10.92 16.72
N SER A 262 -10.70 9.90 15.94
CA SER A 262 -9.93 8.75 16.44
C SER A 262 -8.44 8.89 16.13
N PRO A 263 -7.54 8.33 16.97
CA PRO A 263 -6.10 8.30 16.70
C PRO A 263 -5.75 7.75 15.31
N ALA A 264 -6.47 6.71 14.87
CA ALA A 264 -6.29 6.13 13.56
C ALA A 264 -6.65 7.11 12.42
N THR A 265 -7.73 7.88 12.57
CA THR A 265 -8.15 8.90 11.59
C THR A 265 -7.12 10.03 11.54
N VAL A 266 -6.66 10.51 12.69
CA VAL A 266 -5.62 11.55 12.79
C VAL A 266 -4.31 11.08 12.16
N SER A 267 -3.88 9.85 12.44
CA SER A 267 -2.65 9.28 11.87
C SER A 267 -2.71 9.17 10.34
N LEU A 268 -3.86 8.81 9.77
CA LEU A 268 -4.04 8.77 8.32
C LEU A 268 -4.15 10.18 7.72
N ALA A 269 -4.82 11.11 8.41
CA ALA A 269 -4.90 12.51 7.98
C ALA A 269 -3.52 13.20 7.97
N TRP A 270 -2.64 12.87 8.93
CA TRP A 270 -1.25 13.34 8.93
C TRP A 270 -0.48 12.87 7.69
N LEU A 271 -0.63 11.59 7.31
CA LEU A 271 -0.06 11.10 6.05
C LEU A 271 -0.63 11.85 4.83
N LEU A 272 -1.94 12.11 4.81
CA LEU A 272 -2.60 12.81 3.71
C LEU A 272 -2.27 14.31 3.62
N ALA A 273 -1.86 14.93 4.73
CA ALA A 273 -1.40 16.31 4.77
C ALA A 273 0.01 16.48 4.18
N ASN A 274 0.81 15.42 4.11
CA ASN A 274 2.12 15.46 3.47
C ASN A 274 1.95 15.51 1.93
N PRO A 275 2.45 16.56 1.24
CA PRO A 275 2.25 16.74 -0.20
C PRO A 275 2.90 15.67 -1.08
N LEU A 276 3.86 14.91 -0.55
CA LEU A 276 4.49 13.80 -1.27
C LEU A 276 3.62 12.53 -1.26
N ILE A 277 2.71 12.41 -0.30
CA ILE A 277 1.91 11.20 -0.13
C ILE A 277 0.63 11.30 -0.95
N THR A 278 0.50 10.40 -1.93
CA THR A 278 -0.69 10.32 -2.77
C THR A 278 -1.84 9.68 -1.97
N ALA A 279 -1.66 8.45 -1.49
CA ALA A 279 -2.66 7.79 -0.65
C ALA A 279 -2.00 6.74 0.29
N PRO A 280 -2.34 6.70 1.58
CA PRO A 280 -1.87 5.64 2.47
C PRO A 280 -2.56 4.31 2.14
N ILE A 281 -1.81 3.21 2.26
CA ILE A 281 -2.31 1.84 2.13
C ILE A 281 -2.76 1.35 3.51
N VAL A 282 -4.05 1.07 3.60
CA VAL A 282 -4.67 0.65 4.86
C VAL A 282 -5.79 -0.34 4.59
N SER A 283 -5.95 -1.30 5.49
CA SER A 283 -6.95 -2.35 5.42
C SER A 283 -7.96 -2.19 6.54
N ALA A 284 -9.18 -2.65 6.30
CA ALA A 284 -10.22 -2.75 7.32
C ALA A 284 -10.78 -4.18 7.37
N THR A 285 -11.13 -4.64 8.57
CA THR A 285 -11.81 -5.93 8.80
C THR A 285 -13.18 -5.76 9.45
N SER A 286 -13.69 -4.52 9.52
CA SER A 286 -14.99 -4.20 10.11
C SER A 286 -15.48 -2.85 9.62
N LYS A 287 -16.79 -2.62 9.72
CA LYS A 287 -17.42 -1.34 9.41
C LYS A 287 -16.81 -0.16 10.19
N ASN A 288 -16.56 -0.30 11.48
CA ASN A 288 -15.97 0.77 12.29
C ASN A 288 -14.57 1.17 11.81
N GLN A 289 -13.79 0.20 11.29
CA GLN A 289 -12.50 0.50 10.67
C GLN A 289 -12.69 1.20 9.32
N LEU A 290 -13.68 0.83 8.51
CA LEU A 290 -14.01 1.56 7.29
C LEU A 290 -14.41 3.02 7.57
N GLU A 291 -15.19 3.27 8.62
CA GLU A 291 -15.56 4.64 9.03
C GLU A 291 -14.32 5.50 9.33
N THR A 292 -13.27 4.92 9.93
CA THR A 292 -11.97 5.59 10.12
C THR A 292 -11.33 5.97 8.78
N LEU A 293 -11.29 5.03 7.82
CA LEU A 293 -10.75 5.27 6.48
C LEU A 293 -11.53 6.37 5.74
N PHE A 294 -12.86 6.39 5.90
CA PHE A 294 -13.73 7.37 5.25
C PHE A 294 -13.65 8.77 5.88
N ALA A 295 -13.32 8.84 7.17
CA ALA A 295 -13.17 10.09 7.91
C ALA A 295 -11.82 10.77 7.62
N ALA A 296 -10.74 10.00 7.41
CA ALA A 296 -9.40 10.55 7.31
C ALA A 296 -9.23 11.62 6.21
N PRO A 297 -9.71 11.43 4.97
CA PRO A 297 -9.61 12.47 3.93
C PRO A 297 -10.47 13.72 4.17
N LYS A 298 -11.37 13.69 5.15
CA LYS A 298 -12.25 14.82 5.51
C LYS A 298 -11.71 15.62 6.68
N LEU A 299 -10.70 15.11 7.38
CA LEU A 299 -10.11 15.73 8.55
C LEU A 299 -8.99 16.68 8.11
N ASN A 300 -9.17 17.97 8.38
CA ASN A 300 -8.16 18.99 8.12
C ASN A 300 -7.35 19.20 9.41
N LEU A 301 -6.08 18.82 9.38
CA LEU A 301 -5.13 19.12 10.45
C LEU A 301 -4.51 20.50 10.19
N ASP A 302 -4.53 21.36 11.20
CA ASP A 302 -3.87 22.67 11.12
C ASP A 302 -2.35 22.55 11.40
N SER A 303 -1.63 23.66 11.30
CA SER A 303 -0.18 23.68 11.49
C SER A 303 0.25 23.27 12.91
N GLU A 304 -0.57 23.56 13.91
CA GLU A 304 -0.28 23.19 15.31
C GLU A 304 -0.45 21.67 15.48
N ASP A 305 -1.51 21.09 14.92
CA ASP A 305 -1.73 19.64 14.93
C ASP A 305 -0.56 18.88 14.30
N LEU A 306 -0.12 19.35 13.12
CA LEU A 306 1.01 18.75 12.40
C LEU A 306 2.31 18.88 13.18
N GLN A 307 2.54 20.03 13.82
CA GLN A 307 3.73 20.25 14.66
C GLN A 307 3.77 19.31 15.87
N ILE A 308 2.65 19.16 16.59
CA ILE A 308 2.54 18.25 17.75
C ILE A 308 2.90 16.82 17.33
N LEU A 309 2.33 16.35 16.21
CA LEU A 309 2.58 15.01 15.69
C LEU A 309 4.03 14.86 15.21
N ASP A 310 4.59 15.87 14.55
CA ASP A 310 5.96 15.84 14.05
C ASP A 310 7.01 15.83 15.15
N GLU A 311 6.84 16.65 16.19
CA GLU A 311 7.76 16.70 17.33
C GLU A 311 7.74 15.39 18.12
N ALA A 312 6.57 14.76 18.29
CA ALA A 312 6.45 13.49 18.99
C ALA A 312 7.01 12.29 18.21
N SER A 313 7.11 12.40 16.88
CA SER A 313 7.48 11.29 15.98
C SER A 313 8.88 11.36 15.41
N LYS A 314 9.65 12.41 15.71
CA LYS A 314 11.08 12.52 15.33
C LYS A 314 11.95 11.76 16.32
#